data_AF-A0AAN7US03-F1
#
_entry.id   AF-A0AAN7US03-F1
#
_cell.length_a   1.000
_cell.length_b   1.000
_cell.length_c   1.000
_cell.angle_alpha   90.00
_cell.angle_beta   90.00
_cell.angle_gamma   90.00
#
_symmetry.space_group_name_H-M   'P 1'
#
loop_
_entity.id
_entity.type
_entity.pdbx_description
1 polymer ?
#
loop_
_entity_poly.entity_id
_entity_poly.type
_entity_poly.pdbx_seq_one_letter_code
_entity_poly.pdbx_strand_id
1 'polypeptide(L)'
;MTSPNYPNSQNNNENTPLNVSSSSQNSNNNCKFSIDFLSKISGRAKEQLPCRTFSDWDSLKAKLKDLYQDKKHYSQVMEELNNCKQHFNESVHDFFQRLEILNSRALASVKLQNQDISLLQGKIQAIEEITLSRFVFHSIPAISQMLRWKDFDSLNAAFTAAISEERAINLNKFNKPKFCKFVNGIIIMLQNVGLNNRIKIHIKQFIWYKTKIQSVIIHSLNPVIIVKNQVT
;
A
#
# COMPACT_ATOMS: atom_id res chain seq x y z
N MET A 1 25.18 40.85 -8.42
CA MET A 1 26.30 41.15 -7.51
C MET A 1 25.86 40.63 -6.15
N THR A 2 26.35 39.55 -5.55
CA THR A 2 27.69 38.94 -5.49
C THR A 2 27.56 37.45 -5.18
N SER A 3 28.27 36.60 -5.91
CA SER A 3 28.37 35.15 -5.67
C SER A 3 29.34 34.83 -4.53
N PRO A 4 29.14 33.75 -3.75
CA PRO A 4 30.17 33.22 -2.87
C PRO A 4 31.08 32.24 -3.61
N ASN A 5 32.39 32.55 -3.56
CA ASN A 5 33.51 31.68 -3.91
C ASN A 5 33.62 30.49 -2.95
N TYR A 6 33.93 29.30 -3.47
CA TYR A 6 34.52 28.21 -2.70
C TYR A 6 35.94 27.92 -3.21
N PRO A 7 36.94 27.68 -2.32
CA PRO A 7 38.31 27.43 -2.74
C PRO A 7 38.52 25.98 -3.21
N ASN A 8 39.25 25.87 -4.31
CA ASN A 8 39.98 24.69 -4.75
C ASN A 8 41.07 24.32 -3.72
N SER A 9 41.25 23.03 -3.46
CA SER A 9 42.54 22.50 -3.02
C SER A 9 42.89 21.25 -3.83
N GLN A 10 43.82 21.47 -4.76
CA GLN A 10 44.75 20.47 -5.27
C GLN A 10 45.91 20.33 -4.29
N ASN A 11 46.41 19.12 -4.09
CA ASN A 11 47.83 18.74 -3.94
C ASN A 11 47.85 17.25 -3.51
N ASN A 12 48.32 16.33 -4.36
CA ASN A 12 49.71 15.93 -4.66
C ASN A 12 49.89 14.51 -4.09
N ASN A 13 49.96 13.52 -4.99
CA ASN A 13 51.19 12.83 -5.39
C ASN A 13 51.79 11.98 -4.27
N GLU A 14 51.72 10.66 -4.45
CA GLU A 14 52.92 9.81 -4.43
C GLU A 14 52.63 8.45 -5.07
N ASN A 15 53.28 8.24 -6.23
CA ASN A 15 53.45 6.97 -6.89
C ASN A 15 54.60 6.21 -6.22
N THR A 16 54.47 4.88 -6.07
CA THR A 16 55.45 3.80 -6.39
C THR A 16 55.18 2.54 -5.53
N PRO A 17 55.74 1.36 -5.84
CA PRO A 17 55.54 0.54 -7.02
C PRO A 17 55.07 -0.90 -6.66
N LEU A 18 54.81 -1.71 -7.69
CA LEU A 18 54.58 -3.17 -7.64
C LEU A 18 55.53 -3.91 -6.68
N ASN A 19 54.98 -4.77 -5.82
CA ASN A 19 55.70 -5.95 -5.34
C ASN A 19 54.81 -7.20 -5.45
N VAL A 20 55.07 -7.96 -6.52
CA VAL A 20 54.71 -9.36 -6.66
C VAL A 20 55.65 -10.15 -5.74
N SER A 21 55.13 -10.72 -4.67
CA SER A 21 55.80 -11.78 -3.94
C SER A 21 54.76 -12.73 -3.37
N SER A 22 54.60 -13.82 -4.12
CA SER A 22 54.11 -15.11 -3.66
C SER A 22 54.78 -15.55 -2.36
N SER A 23 53.97 -15.74 -1.33
CA SER A 23 54.31 -16.59 -0.19
C SER A 23 53.14 -17.54 0.06
N SER A 24 53.27 -18.72 -0.53
CA SER A 24 52.49 -19.91 -0.24
C SER A 24 52.79 -20.42 1.16
N GLN A 25 51.72 -20.88 1.82
CA GLN A 25 51.67 -21.84 2.93
C GLN A 25 52.24 -21.38 4.27
N ASN A 26 51.40 -21.25 5.30
CA ASN A 26 51.00 -22.41 6.10
C ASN A 26 50.11 -21.94 7.27
N SER A 27 48.80 -22.14 7.14
CA SER A 27 47.87 -22.07 8.27
C SER A 27 46.81 -23.13 8.02
N ASN A 28 47.13 -24.34 8.47
CA ASN A 28 46.18 -25.42 8.69
C ASN A 28 45.14 -24.97 9.72
N ASN A 29 44.16 -24.20 9.27
CA ASN A 29 42.91 -23.99 10.00
C ASN A 29 41.82 -24.63 9.16
N ASN A 30 41.42 -25.82 9.59
CA ASN A 30 40.22 -26.52 9.15
C ASN A 30 39.02 -25.56 9.15
N CYS A 31 38.74 -24.92 8.01
CA CYS A 31 37.46 -24.24 7.77
C CYS A 31 36.41 -25.31 7.48
N LYS A 32 36.01 -26.00 8.55
CA LYS A 32 34.96 -27.01 8.56
C LYS A 32 33.60 -26.34 8.79
N PHE A 33 33.29 -25.31 8.01
CA PHE A 33 31.92 -24.82 7.87
C PHE A 33 31.33 -25.31 6.54
N SER A 34 30.80 -26.53 6.65
CA SER A 34 29.68 -27.11 5.91
C SER A 34 29.55 -26.82 4.40
N ILE A 35 30.09 -27.73 3.60
CA ILE A 35 29.72 -27.99 2.19
C ILE A 35 28.19 -28.17 2.02
N ASP A 36 27.46 -28.47 3.10
CA ASP A 36 26.02 -28.76 3.10
C ASP A 36 25.05 -27.57 2.94
N PHE A 37 25.49 -26.32 3.15
CA PHE A 37 24.61 -25.15 2.92
C PHE A 37 24.87 -24.47 1.58
N LEU A 38 26.11 -24.50 1.09
CA LEU A 38 26.44 -24.04 -0.26
C LEU A 38 25.72 -24.89 -1.32
N SER A 39 25.39 -26.15 -1.02
CA SER A 39 24.54 -26.98 -1.86
C SER A 39 23.08 -26.52 -1.92
N LYS A 40 22.59 -25.82 -0.89
CA LYS A 40 21.23 -25.24 -0.83
C LYS A 40 21.12 -23.90 -1.54
N ILE A 41 22.24 -23.21 -1.77
CA ILE A 41 22.27 -21.95 -2.51
C ILE A 41 22.32 -22.28 -4.01
N SER A 42 21.26 -21.91 -4.73
CA SER A 42 21.09 -22.20 -6.15
C SER A 42 20.96 -20.94 -7.00
N GLY A 43 21.14 -21.09 -8.32
CA GLY A 43 21.00 -20.01 -9.30
C GLY A 43 22.10 -18.95 -9.24
N ARG A 44 21.77 -17.71 -9.64
CA ARG A 44 22.71 -16.57 -9.68
C ARG A 44 23.39 -16.28 -8.33
N ALA A 45 22.79 -16.73 -7.23
CA ALA A 45 23.40 -16.57 -5.92
C ALA A 45 24.66 -17.41 -5.74
N LYS A 46 24.69 -18.62 -6.31
CA LYS A 46 25.86 -19.48 -6.30
C LYS A 46 27.01 -18.89 -7.14
N GLU A 47 26.66 -18.25 -8.25
CA GLU A 47 27.61 -17.60 -9.18
C GLU A 47 28.21 -16.30 -8.62
N GLN A 48 27.55 -15.66 -7.65
CA GLN A 48 28.01 -14.44 -6.98
C GLN A 48 28.77 -14.69 -5.66
N LEU A 49 28.75 -15.94 -5.19
CA LEU A 49 29.54 -16.41 -4.05
C LEU A 49 30.85 -17.16 -4.41
N PRO A 50 31.44 -17.07 -5.61
CA PRO A 50 32.55 -17.93 -5.97
C PRO A 50 33.79 -17.47 -5.19
N CYS A 51 34.47 -18.43 -4.57
CA CYS A 51 35.79 -18.27 -3.96
C CYS A 51 35.87 -17.59 -2.59
N ARG A 52 34.78 -17.46 -1.82
CA ARG A 52 34.88 -17.00 -0.42
C ARG A 52 34.63 -18.13 0.56
N THR A 53 35.69 -18.64 1.18
CA THR A 53 35.60 -19.32 2.46
C THR A 53 35.19 -18.28 3.50
N PHE A 54 34.02 -18.43 4.09
CA PHE A 54 33.60 -17.61 5.23
C PHE A 54 34.07 -18.33 6.50
N SER A 55 34.81 -17.63 7.35
CA SER A 55 35.24 -18.15 8.67
C SER A 55 34.06 -18.34 9.61
N ASP A 56 33.07 -17.45 9.52
CA ASP A 56 31.98 -17.31 10.49
C ASP A 56 30.62 -17.18 9.82
N TRP A 57 29.60 -17.71 10.48
CA TRP A 57 28.20 -17.62 10.04
C TRP A 57 27.74 -16.16 9.91
N ASP A 58 28.16 -15.29 10.82
CA ASP A 58 27.78 -13.88 10.80
C ASP A 58 28.35 -13.15 9.59
N SER A 59 29.58 -13.48 9.18
CA SER A 59 30.23 -12.94 7.97
C SER A 59 29.49 -13.34 6.70
N LEU A 60 29.06 -14.60 6.61
CA LEU A 60 28.22 -15.07 5.51
C LEU A 60 26.85 -14.40 5.52
N LYS A 61 26.19 -14.34 6.68
CA LYS A 61 24.87 -13.71 6.84
C LYS A 61 24.92 -12.23 6.45
N ALA A 62 25.95 -11.51 6.89
CA ALA A 62 26.18 -10.13 6.50
C ALA A 62 26.37 -10.00 4.98
N LYS A 63 27.10 -10.93 4.34
CA LYS A 63 27.32 -10.89 2.89
C LYS A 63 26.07 -11.22 2.09
N LEU A 64 25.30 -12.22 2.50
CA LEU A 64 24.00 -12.54 1.90
C LEU A 64 23.03 -11.36 2.06
N LYS A 65 23.04 -10.71 3.23
CA LYS A 65 22.28 -9.49 3.44
C LYS A 65 22.77 -8.38 2.51
N ASP A 66 24.06 -8.11 2.37
CA ASP A 66 24.55 -7.10 1.42
C ASP A 66 24.19 -7.40 -0.05
N LEU A 67 24.25 -8.67 -0.46
CA LEU A 67 23.97 -9.07 -1.85
C LEU A 67 22.46 -9.03 -2.18
N TYR A 68 21.60 -9.41 -1.24
CA TYR A 68 20.16 -9.59 -1.48
C TYR A 68 19.26 -8.61 -0.73
N GLN A 69 19.81 -7.75 0.12
CA GLN A 69 19.03 -6.68 0.73
C GLN A 69 18.60 -5.72 -0.37
N ASP A 70 17.29 -5.45 -0.42
CA ASP A 70 16.70 -4.51 -1.36
C ASP A 70 17.34 -3.13 -1.16
N LYS A 71 18.20 -2.70 -2.10
CA LYS A 71 18.97 -1.44 -2.02
C LYS A 71 18.18 -0.25 -2.56
N LYS A 72 16.84 -0.31 -2.56
CA LYS A 72 16.01 0.81 -2.99
C LYS A 72 16.35 2.04 -2.16
N HIS A 73 16.65 3.13 -2.85
CA HIS A 73 16.93 4.40 -2.20
C HIS A 73 15.63 4.95 -1.57
N TYR A 74 15.74 5.71 -0.48
CA TYR A 74 14.59 6.30 0.21
C TYR A 74 13.62 7.02 -0.75
N SER A 75 14.16 7.80 -1.69
CA SER A 75 13.34 8.51 -2.69
C SER A 75 12.50 7.57 -3.55
N GLN A 76 13.03 6.41 -3.94
CA GLN A 76 12.31 5.42 -4.74
C GLN A 76 11.20 4.76 -3.92
N VAL A 77 11.48 4.42 -2.66
CA VAL A 77 10.46 3.85 -1.76
C VAL A 77 9.34 4.87 -1.51
N MET A 78 9.66 6.14 -1.30
CA MET A 78 8.66 7.19 -1.15
C MET A 78 7.87 7.45 -2.42
N GLU A 79 8.49 7.33 -3.59
CA GLU A 79 7.79 7.41 -4.88
C GLU A 79 6.82 6.24 -5.08
N GLU A 80 7.19 5.03 -4.64
CA GLU A 80 6.33 3.84 -4.65
C GLU A 80 5.20 3.90 -3.61
N LEU A 81 5.43 4.52 -2.45
CA LEU A 81 4.43 4.74 -1.39
C LEU A 81 3.43 5.83 -1.77
N ASN A 82 3.93 6.96 -2.30
CA ASN A 82 3.14 7.79 -3.19
C ASN A 82 2.69 6.94 -4.38
N ASN A 83 1.79 7.27 -5.30
CA ASN A 83 1.40 6.33 -6.38
C ASN A 83 0.77 4.96 -5.98
N CYS A 84 0.95 4.43 -4.76
CA CYS A 84 0.32 3.19 -4.33
C CYS A 84 -1.20 3.39 -4.21
N LYS A 85 -1.95 2.56 -4.93
CA LYS A 85 -3.41 2.56 -4.95
C LYS A 85 -3.93 1.13 -4.98
N GLN A 86 -5.16 0.93 -4.49
CA GLN A 86 -5.84 -0.35 -4.59
C GLN A 86 -6.23 -0.63 -6.05
N HIS A 87 -5.90 -1.81 -6.56
CA HIS A 87 -6.31 -2.24 -7.90
C HIS A 87 -7.79 -2.69 -7.90
N PHE A 88 -8.42 -2.69 -9.07
CA PHE A 88 -9.86 -2.98 -9.20
C PHE A 88 -10.29 -4.36 -8.66
N ASN A 89 -9.44 -5.37 -8.80
CA ASN A 89 -9.70 -6.76 -8.35
C ASN A 89 -8.90 -7.15 -7.10
N GLU A 90 -8.30 -6.17 -6.43
CA GLU A 90 -7.47 -6.41 -5.26
C GLU A 90 -8.29 -6.27 -3.98
N SER A 91 -8.12 -7.22 -3.06
CA SER A 91 -8.76 -7.16 -1.75
C SER A 91 -8.19 -6.03 -0.90
N VAL A 92 -8.96 -5.55 0.08
CA VAL A 92 -8.46 -4.58 1.07
C VAL A 92 -7.23 -5.10 1.80
N HIS A 93 -7.21 -6.39 2.12
CA HIS A 93 -6.10 -7.07 2.79
C HIS A 93 -4.81 -6.99 1.97
N ASP A 94 -4.87 -7.36 0.70
CA ASP A 94 -3.68 -7.37 -0.17
C ASP A 94 -3.15 -5.95 -0.39
N PHE A 95 -4.05 -4.98 -0.57
CA PHE A 95 -3.68 -3.57 -0.68
C PHE A 95 -2.99 -3.07 0.59
N PHE A 96 -3.56 -3.35 1.76
CA PHE A 96 -2.98 -2.99 3.05
C PHE A 96 -1.59 -3.60 3.23
N GLN A 97 -1.43 -4.89 2.91
CA GLN A 97 -0.14 -5.58 3.05
C GLN A 97 0.95 -4.95 2.17
N ARG A 98 0.62 -4.56 0.93
CA ARG A 98 1.58 -3.82 0.08
C ARG A 98 1.96 -2.48 0.69
N LEU A 99 0.99 -1.77 1.25
CA LEU A 99 1.22 -0.48 1.89
C LEU A 99 2.11 -0.60 3.14
N GLU A 100 1.89 -1.62 3.97
CA GLU A 100 2.75 -1.92 5.13
C GLU A 100 4.18 -2.27 4.74
N ILE A 101 4.36 -3.04 3.65
CA ILE A 101 5.69 -3.36 3.13
C ILE A 101 6.41 -2.06 2.70
N LEU A 102 5.73 -1.15 2.02
CA LEU A 102 6.31 0.14 1.62
C LEU A 102 6.62 1.04 2.83
N ASN A 103 5.69 1.11 3.79
CA ASN A 103 5.86 1.85 5.04
C ASN A 103 7.08 1.35 5.83
N SER A 104 7.16 0.04 6.08
CA SER A 104 8.29 -0.57 6.81
C SER A 104 9.64 -0.35 6.12
N ARG A 105 9.68 -0.41 4.78
CA ARG A 105 10.87 -0.08 3.99
C ARG A 105 11.25 1.39 4.13
N ALA A 106 10.28 2.31 4.04
CA ALA A 106 10.53 3.74 4.18
C ALA A 106 11.07 4.07 5.58
N LEU A 107 10.46 3.52 6.63
CA LEU A 107 10.91 3.68 8.01
C LEU A 107 12.31 3.12 8.23
N ALA A 108 12.63 1.96 7.65
CA ALA A 108 13.98 1.40 7.72
C ALA A 108 15.01 2.31 7.03
N SER A 109 14.70 2.86 5.85
CA SER A 109 15.59 3.78 5.14
C SER A 109 15.83 5.07 5.93
N VAL A 110 14.80 5.64 6.56
CA VAL A 110 14.95 6.85 7.38
C VAL A 110 15.81 6.60 8.61
N LYS A 111 15.60 5.47 9.31
CA LYS A 111 16.40 5.09 10.49
C LYS A 111 17.88 4.91 10.18
N LEU A 112 18.22 4.51 8.95
CA LEU A 112 19.62 4.35 8.52
C LEU A 112 20.29 5.69 8.18
N GLN A 113 19.54 6.68 7.73
CA GLN A 113 20.07 7.96 7.24
C GLN A 113 20.19 9.06 8.31
N ASN A 114 19.42 8.98 9.40
CA ASN A 114 19.31 10.06 10.38
C ASN A 114 19.90 9.66 11.73
N GLN A 115 20.85 10.45 12.22
CA GLN A 115 21.46 10.27 13.53
C GLN A 115 20.79 11.13 14.62
N ASP A 116 20.07 12.18 14.24
CA ASP A 116 19.34 13.06 15.14
C ASP A 116 17.95 12.49 15.49
N ILE A 117 17.71 12.27 16.78
CA ILE A 117 16.51 11.66 17.32
C ILE A 117 15.28 12.55 17.10
N SER A 118 15.42 13.87 17.25
CA SER A 118 14.27 14.79 17.13
C SER A 118 13.76 14.87 15.70
N LEU A 119 14.68 14.95 14.73
CA LEU A 119 14.34 14.95 13.30
C LEU A 119 13.80 13.59 12.84
N LEU A 120 14.29 12.50 13.44
CA LEU A 120 13.85 11.15 13.13
C LEU A 120 12.37 10.94 13.49
N GLN A 121 11.92 11.41 14.65
CA GLN A 121 10.52 11.27 15.07
C GLN A 121 9.56 11.99 14.11
N GLY A 122 9.88 13.23 13.72
CA GLY A 122 9.05 13.99 12.76
C GLY A 122 8.96 13.30 11.39
N LYS A 123 10.06 12.68 10.92
CA LYS A 123 10.05 11.91 9.66
C LYS A 123 9.24 10.62 9.76
N ILE A 124 9.31 9.92 10.90
CA ILE A 124 8.51 8.70 11.14
C ILE A 124 7.02 9.05 11.09
N GLN A 125 6.62 10.08 11.84
CA GLN A 125 5.23 10.54 11.86
C GLN A 125 4.74 10.95 10.47
N ALA A 126 5.55 11.70 9.71
CA ALA A 126 5.18 12.09 8.34
C ALA A 126 4.97 10.89 7.41
N ILE A 127 5.78 9.83 7.53
CA ILE A 127 5.62 8.60 6.75
C ILE A 127 4.33 7.87 7.15
N GLU A 128 4.04 7.78 8.44
CA GLU A 128 2.82 7.16 8.96
C GLU A 128 1.56 7.91 8.48
N GLU A 129 1.58 9.25 8.54
CA GLU A 129 0.51 10.12 8.03
C GLU A 129 0.30 9.96 6.52
N ILE A 130 1.39 9.93 5.73
CA ILE A 130 1.31 9.68 4.29
C ILE A 130 0.72 8.30 4.02
N THR A 131 1.16 7.28 4.75
CA THR A 131 0.67 5.90 4.60
C THR A 131 -0.82 5.81 4.90
N LEU A 132 -1.25 6.38 6.02
CA LEU A 132 -2.66 6.46 6.40
C LEU A 132 -3.49 7.21 5.36
N SER A 133 -3.03 8.39 4.93
CA SER A 133 -3.68 9.18 3.88
C SER A 133 -3.81 8.37 2.59
N ARG A 134 -2.75 7.64 2.20
CA ARG A 134 -2.80 6.78 1.02
C ARG A 134 -3.85 5.68 1.14
N PHE A 135 -3.95 5.04 2.30
CA PHE A 135 -4.99 4.04 2.54
C PHE A 135 -6.40 4.65 2.44
N VAL A 136 -6.64 5.77 3.12
CA VAL A 136 -7.95 6.44 3.16
C VAL A 136 -8.41 6.92 1.77
N PHE A 137 -7.53 7.57 1.01
CA PHE A 137 -7.90 8.21 -0.26
C PHE A 137 -7.78 7.31 -1.49
N HIS A 138 -6.95 6.24 -1.43
CA HIS A 138 -6.67 5.40 -2.60
C HIS A 138 -7.13 3.94 -2.46
N SER A 139 -7.93 3.61 -1.45
CA SER A 139 -8.81 2.43 -1.49
C SER A 139 -9.88 2.56 -2.58
N ILE A 140 -10.58 1.46 -2.88
CA ILE A 140 -11.73 1.48 -3.78
C ILE A 140 -12.78 2.54 -3.34
N PRO A 141 -13.49 3.19 -4.27
CA PRO A 141 -14.29 4.38 -3.96
C PRO A 141 -15.30 4.21 -2.82
N ALA A 142 -15.98 3.07 -2.75
CA ALA A 142 -16.97 2.78 -1.72
C ALA A 142 -16.34 2.74 -0.31
N ILE A 143 -15.19 2.08 -0.17
CA ILE A 143 -14.46 1.98 1.09
C ILE A 143 -13.81 3.32 1.43
N SER A 144 -13.17 3.96 0.45
CA SER A 144 -12.54 5.27 0.62
C SER A 144 -13.53 6.33 1.12
N GLN A 145 -14.77 6.32 0.63
CA GLN A 145 -15.82 7.21 1.12
C GLN A 145 -16.14 6.98 2.60
N MET A 146 -16.31 5.72 3.01
CA MET A 146 -16.55 5.36 4.41
C MET A 146 -15.36 5.76 5.30
N LEU A 147 -14.13 5.52 4.85
CA LEU A 147 -12.92 5.86 5.59
C LEU A 147 -12.79 7.37 5.84
N ARG A 148 -13.05 8.20 4.83
CA ARG A 148 -13.00 9.67 4.96
C ARG A 148 -14.01 10.23 5.96
N TRP A 149 -15.13 9.56 6.18
CA TRP A 149 -16.15 10.04 7.11
C TRP A 149 -15.86 9.71 8.57
N LYS A 150 -15.07 8.66 8.82
CA LYS A 150 -14.79 8.18 10.18
C LYS A 150 -13.56 8.80 10.82
N ASP A 151 -12.67 9.40 10.04
CA ASP A 151 -11.46 10.10 10.47
C ASP A 151 -10.59 9.27 11.45
N PHE A 152 -9.78 8.38 10.90
CA PHE A 152 -8.98 7.44 11.71
C PHE A 152 -7.61 8.01 12.04
N ASP A 153 -7.16 7.84 13.29
CA ASP A 153 -5.81 8.24 13.72
C ASP A 153 -4.72 7.20 13.41
N SER A 154 -5.10 5.96 13.10
CA SER A 154 -4.14 4.88 12.87
C SER A 154 -4.50 4.01 11.67
N LEU A 155 -3.46 3.55 10.98
CA LEU A 155 -3.59 2.68 9.80
C LEU A 155 -4.34 1.37 10.14
N ASN A 156 -4.06 0.77 11.31
CA ASN A 156 -4.70 -0.49 11.75
C ASN A 156 -6.19 -0.33 12.07
N ALA A 157 -6.57 0.81 12.67
CA ALA A 157 -7.98 1.10 12.91
C ALA A 157 -8.74 1.28 11.60
N ALA A 158 -8.17 2.03 10.65
CA ALA A 158 -8.72 2.19 9.31
C ALA A 158 -8.84 0.85 8.57
N PHE A 159 -7.82 0.00 8.67
CA PHE A 159 -7.81 -1.33 8.06
C PHE A 159 -8.94 -2.24 8.57
N THR A 160 -9.11 -2.31 9.89
CA THR A 160 -10.17 -3.13 10.52
C THR A 160 -11.56 -2.67 10.05
N ALA A 161 -11.79 -1.37 9.97
CA ALA A 161 -13.02 -0.81 9.44
C ALA A 161 -13.20 -1.13 7.94
N ALA A 162 -12.15 -1.00 7.13
CA ALA A 162 -12.19 -1.29 5.71
C ALA A 162 -12.52 -2.77 5.42
N ILE A 163 -12.00 -3.71 6.19
CA ILE A 163 -12.32 -5.14 6.08
C ILE A 163 -13.80 -5.41 6.40
N SER A 164 -14.34 -4.77 7.44
CA SER A 164 -15.76 -4.90 7.79
C SER A 164 -16.67 -4.39 6.66
N GLU A 165 -16.28 -3.29 6.02
CA GLU A 165 -17.01 -2.69 4.90
C GLU A 165 -16.91 -3.53 3.63
N GLU A 166 -15.72 -4.05 3.31
CA GLU A 166 -15.54 -4.98 2.18
C GLU A 166 -16.46 -6.21 2.31
N ARG A 167 -16.58 -6.75 3.52
CA ARG A 167 -17.50 -7.85 3.82
C ARG A 167 -18.95 -7.46 3.58
N ALA A 168 -19.38 -6.28 4.04
CA ALA A 168 -20.74 -5.78 3.86
C ALA A 168 -21.07 -5.54 2.37
N ILE A 169 -20.14 -4.93 1.62
CA ILE A 169 -20.27 -4.72 0.16
C ILE A 169 -20.44 -6.06 -0.55
N ASN A 170 -19.65 -7.07 -0.19
CA ASN A 170 -19.71 -8.38 -0.82
C ASN A 170 -21.05 -9.08 -0.55
N LEU A 171 -21.61 -8.99 0.67
CA LEU A 171 -22.95 -9.51 0.97
C LEU A 171 -24.04 -8.80 0.13
N ASN A 172 -23.94 -7.48 -0.04
CA ASN A 172 -24.90 -6.69 -0.82
C ASN A 172 -24.87 -6.98 -2.33
N LYS A 173 -23.72 -7.40 -2.88
CA LYS A 173 -23.61 -7.82 -4.29
C LYS A 173 -24.50 -9.03 -4.59
N PHE A 174 -24.59 -9.99 -3.66
CA PHE A 174 -25.44 -11.19 -3.82
C PHE A 174 -26.91 -10.91 -3.54
N ASN A 175 -27.18 -9.97 -2.62
CA ASN A 175 -28.53 -9.64 -2.21
C ASN A 175 -29.22 -8.59 -3.07
N LYS A 176 -28.68 -8.22 -4.25
CA LYS A 176 -29.35 -7.30 -5.18
C LYS A 176 -30.76 -7.84 -5.45
N PRO A 177 -31.81 -7.22 -4.89
CA PRO A 177 -33.14 -7.72 -5.08
C PRO A 177 -33.48 -7.61 -6.57
N LYS A 178 -34.00 -8.68 -7.16
CA LYS A 178 -34.44 -8.74 -8.56
C LYS A 178 -35.69 -7.87 -8.80
N PHE A 179 -35.72 -6.63 -8.30
CA PHE A 179 -36.87 -5.72 -8.32
C PHE A 179 -37.31 -5.34 -9.74
N CYS A 180 -36.54 -5.64 -10.78
CA CYS A 180 -36.89 -5.29 -12.16
C CYS A 180 -37.86 -6.24 -12.87
N LYS A 181 -38.25 -7.39 -12.30
CA LYS A 181 -39.24 -8.27 -12.96
C LYS A 181 -40.68 -7.94 -12.62
N PHE A 182 -40.96 -7.45 -11.41
CA PHE A 182 -42.35 -7.22 -10.97
C PHE A 182 -42.96 -5.93 -11.55
N VAL A 183 -42.17 -4.86 -11.69
CA VAL A 183 -42.66 -3.59 -12.25
C VAL A 183 -42.92 -3.71 -13.76
N ASN A 184 -42.08 -4.42 -14.50
CA ASN A 184 -42.33 -4.71 -15.92
C ASN A 184 -43.53 -5.66 -16.11
N GLY A 185 -43.73 -6.63 -15.22
CA GLY A 185 -44.92 -7.50 -15.25
C GLY A 185 -46.24 -6.75 -15.03
N ILE A 186 -46.28 -5.80 -14.08
CA ILE A 186 -47.47 -4.97 -13.84
C ILE A 186 -47.74 -4.01 -15.00
N ILE A 187 -46.69 -3.42 -15.59
CA ILE A 187 -46.86 -2.53 -16.77
C ILE A 187 -47.43 -3.32 -17.97
N ILE A 188 -46.95 -4.55 -18.20
CA ILE A 188 -47.47 -5.42 -19.27
C ILE A 188 -48.91 -5.85 -18.99
N MET A 189 -49.25 -6.23 -17.75
CA MET A 189 -50.65 -6.58 -17.39
C MET A 189 -51.59 -5.39 -17.59
N LEU A 190 -51.18 -4.17 -17.21
CA LEU A 190 -51.99 -2.96 -17.36
C LEU A 190 -52.15 -2.48 -18.82
N GLN A 191 -51.27 -2.91 -19.73
CA GLN A 191 -51.42 -2.62 -21.16
C GLN A 191 -52.50 -3.48 -21.83
N ASN A 192 -52.73 -4.70 -21.34
CA ASN A 192 -53.71 -5.66 -21.89
C ASN A 192 -55.13 -5.47 -21.37
N VAL A 193 -55.33 -4.77 -20.24
CA VAL A 193 -56.67 -4.39 -19.81
C VAL A 193 -57.12 -3.20 -20.67
N GLY A 194 -58.28 -3.30 -21.30
CA GLY A 194 -58.93 -2.27 -22.15
C GLY A 194 -59.34 -1.00 -21.39
N LEU A 195 -58.49 -0.50 -20.51
CA LEU A 195 -58.67 0.74 -19.77
C LEU A 195 -58.58 1.92 -20.73
N ASN A 196 -59.51 2.86 -20.54
CA ASN A 196 -59.56 4.13 -21.25
C ASN A 196 -58.23 4.90 -21.08
N ASN A 197 -57.74 5.53 -22.15
CA ASN A 197 -56.42 6.18 -22.20
C ASN A 197 -56.19 7.18 -21.07
N ARG A 198 -57.25 7.83 -20.58
CA ARG A 198 -57.19 8.77 -19.46
C ARG A 198 -56.75 8.11 -18.15
N ILE A 199 -57.24 6.90 -17.87
CA ILE A 199 -56.89 6.12 -16.68
C ILE A 199 -55.44 5.62 -16.77
N LYS A 200 -55.00 5.21 -17.98
CA LYS A 200 -53.61 4.79 -18.23
C LYS A 200 -52.60 5.91 -17.94
N ILE A 201 -52.94 7.16 -18.26
CA ILE A 201 -52.10 8.34 -17.96
C ILE A 201 -51.98 8.56 -16.45
N HIS A 202 -53.10 8.52 -15.71
CA HIS A 202 -53.09 8.70 -14.26
C HIS A 202 -52.32 7.60 -13.53
N ILE A 203 -52.45 6.34 -13.97
CA ILE A 203 -51.69 5.23 -13.39
C ILE A 203 -50.18 5.41 -13.65
N LYS A 204 -49.79 5.82 -14.86
CA LYS A 204 -48.38 6.12 -15.18
C LYS A 204 -47.83 7.25 -14.33
N GLN A 205 -48.58 8.34 -14.15
CA GLN A 205 -48.18 9.45 -13.28
C GLN A 205 -48.06 9.01 -11.83
N PHE A 206 -49.00 8.19 -11.32
CA PHE A 206 -48.97 7.69 -9.96
C PHE A 206 -47.77 6.78 -9.71
N ILE A 207 -47.46 5.85 -10.63
CA ILE A 207 -46.28 4.99 -10.54
C ILE A 207 -45.01 5.82 -10.53
N TRP A 208 -44.89 6.79 -11.45
CA TRP A 208 -43.73 7.70 -11.53
C TRP A 208 -43.55 8.52 -10.25
N TYR A 209 -44.64 9.03 -9.68
CA TYR A 209 -44.61 9.79 -8.45
C TYR A 209 -44.17 8.92 -7.27
N LYS A 210 -44.66 7.67 -7.20
CA LYS A 210 -44.31 6.72 -6.14
C LYS A 210 -42.84 6.30 -6.20
N THR A 211 -42.28 6.05 -7.39
CA THR A 211 -40.84 5.76 -7.53
C THR A 211 -39.99 6.98 -7.20
N LYS A 212 -40.41 8.19 -7.57
CA LYS A 212 -39.70 9.43 -7.24
C LYS A 212 -39.70 9.73 -5.74
N ILE A 213 -40.81 9.47 -5.04
CA ILE A 213 -40.86 9.58 -3.58
C ILE A 213 -39.95 8.53 -2.92
N GLN A 214 -39.97 7.28 -3.39
CA GLN A 214 -39.11 6.24 -2.81
C GLN A 214 -37.62 6.55 -3.02
N SER A 215 -37.20 7.10 -4.16
CA SER A 215 -35.80 7.52 -4.34
C SER A 215 -35.41 8.66 -3.39
N VAL A 216 -36.32 9.61 -3.13
CA VAL A 216 -36.06 10.71 -2.19
C VAL A 216 -35.99 10.21 -0.75
N ILE A 217 -36.85 9.25 -0.35
CA ILE A 217 -36.82 8.66 0.98
C ILE A 217 -35.56 7.81 1.19
N ILE A 218 -35.13 7.03 0.20
CA ILE A 218 -33.89 6.25 0.27
C ILE A 218 -32.66 7.17 0.37
N HIS A 219 -32.69 8.33 -0.30
CA HIS A 219 -31.63 9.34 -0.15
C HIS A 219 -31.69 10.12 1.17
N SER A 220 -32.88 10.27 1.78
CA SER A 220 -33.09 10.94 3.07
C SER A 220 -32.75 10.07 4.29
N LEU A 221 -32.90 8.74 4.17
CA LEU A 221 -32.63 7.79 5.24
C LEU A 221 -31.16 7.32 5.36
N ASN A 222 -30.23 7.95 4.63
CA ASN A 222 -28.82 7.94 5.00
C ASN A 222 -28.49 9.25 5.73
N PRO A 223 -28.77 9.36 7.04
CA PRO A 223 -28.34 10.52 7.79
C PRO A 223 -26.81 10.53 7.83
N VAL A 224 -26.24 11.53 7.18
CA VAL A 224 -24.88 12.00 7.46
C VAL A 224 -24.86 12.36 8.95
N ILE A 225 -24.28 11.48 9.76
CA ILE A 225 -23.96 11.77 11.15
C ILE A 225 -22.79 12.76 11.10
N ILE A 226 -23.11 14.05 11.05
CA ILE A 226 -22.16 15.13 11.30
C ILE A 226 -22.05 15.25 12.82
N VAL A 227 -21.14 14.51 13.44
CA VAL A 227 -20.70 14.83 14.81
C VAL A 227 -19.75 16.02 14.70
N LYS A 228 -20.26 17.20 15.04
CA LYS A 228 -19.43 18.33 15.44
C LYS A 228 -18.90 18.03 16.85
N ASN A 229 -17.63 17.68 16.98
CA ASN A 229 -16.91 17.82 18.24
C ASN A 229 -16.05 19.09 18.16
N GLN A 230 -16.61 20.18 18.67
CA GLN A 230 -15.84 21.26 19.29
C GLN A 230 -16.01 21.11 20.79
N VAL A 231 -14.97 20.73 21.54
CA VAL A 231 -14.79 21.15 22.93
C VAL A 231 -13.30 21.15 23.26
N THR A 232 -12.83 22.35 23.68
CA THR A 232 -11.63 22.74 24.45
C THR A 232 -10.24 22.42 23.91
#